data_AF-A0A7X3LG01-F1
#
_entry.id   AF-A0A7X3LG01-F1
#
_cell.length_a   1.000
_cell.length_b   1.000
_cell.length_c   1.000
_cell.angle_alpha   90.00
_cell.angle_beta   90.00
_cell.angle_gamma   90.00
#
_symmetry.space_group_name_H-M   'P 1'
#
loop_
_entity.id
_entity.type
_entity.pdbx_description
1 polymer ?
#
loop_
_entity_poly.entity_id
_entity_poly.type
_entity_poly.pdbx_seq_one_letter_code
_entity_poly.pdbx_strand_id
1 'polypeptide(L)'
;MTLQPAPDLGPPADPGNHACEEGLTLTPRFDGVGLLPAIVTDAVSGVVLMLAWMNAEAFDKTLETGEAWFWSRSRERLWHKGATSGQIQRVEEIRVDCDQDAVWLKVRMPGRSGCCHTGRPSCFYRRVVGGPGGPALAHDVLRGDTGSQGA
;
A
#
# COMPACT_ATOMS: atom_id res chain seq x y z
N MET A 1 0.88 28.78 21.24
CA MET A 1 0.25 27.46 21.46
C MET A 1 1.28 26.43 21.09
N THR A 2 1.94 25.85 22.09
CA THR A 2 2.93 24.78 21.89
C THR A 2 2.16 23.50 21.59
N LEU A 3 2.30 22.95 20.39
CA LEU A 3 1.81 21.61 20.07
C LEU A 3 2.48 20.63 21.02
N GLN A 4 1.70 19.92 21.82
CA GLN A 4 2.20 18.78 22.57
C GLN A 4 2.66 17.70 21.57
N PRO A 5 3.80 17.03 21.79
CA PRO A 5 4.15 15.86 21.01
C PRO A 5 3.05 14.80 21.14
N ALA A 6 2.78 14.08 20.05
CA ALA A 6 1.89 12.91 20.09
C ALA A 6 2.39 11.94 21.17
N PRO A 7 1.49 11.30 21.93
CA PRO A 7 1.91 10.31 22.91
C PRO A 7 2.72 9.22 22.22
N ASP A 8 3.83 8.84 22.86
CA ASP A 8 4.60 7.65 22.50
C ASP A 8 3.69 6.43 22.65
N LEU A 9 3.04 6.07 21.54
CA LEU A 9 2.39 4.79 21.36
C LEU A 9 3.53 3.76 21.25
N GLY A 10 4.16 3.47 22.40
CA GLY A 10 4.98 2.29 22.55
C GLY A 10 4.20 1.08 22.00
N PRO A 11 4.90 0.03 21.54
CA PRO A 11 4.24 -1.09 20.88
C PRO A 11 3.08 -1.59 21.76
N PRO A 12 1.86 -1.71 21.21
CA PRO A 12 0.72 -2.15 22.00
C PRO A 12 1.08 -3.48 22.68
N ALA A 13 0.71 -3.61 23.95
CA ALA A 13 0.86 -4.87 24.67
C ALA A 13 0.19 -5.98 23.84
N ASP A 14 0.93 -7.05 23.56
CA ASP A 14 0.43 -8.17 22.77
C ASP A 14 -0.86 -8.70 23.43
N PRO A 15 -2.04 -8.56 22.81
CA PRO A 15 -3.32 -8.90 23.44
C PRO A 15 -3.50 -10.41 23.66
N GLY A 16 -2.45 -11.20 23.42
CA GLY A 16 -2.50 -12.64 23.21
C GLY A 16 -2.94 -12.93 21.78
N ASN A 17 -2.23 -13.83 21.10
CA ASN A 17 -2.43 -14.18 19.68
C ASN A 17 -3.91 -14.27 19.28
N HIS A 18 -4.73 -15.02 20.02
CA HIS A 18 -6.11 -15.28 19.65
C HIS A 18 -7.02 -14.03 19.64
N ALA A 19 -6.78 -13.06 20.52
CA ALA A 19 -7.57 -11.83 20.53
C ALA A 19 -7.17 -10.89 19.39
N CYS A 20 -5.90 -10.92 18.97
CA CYS A 20 -5.41 -10.19 17.81
C CYS A 20 -5.93 -10.81 16.50
N GLU A 21 -5.86 -12.14 16.42
CA GLU A 21 -6.16 -12.96 15.24
C GLU A 21 -7.66 -13.07 14.92
N GLU A 22 -8.52 -13.18 15.95
CA GLU A 22 -9.95 -13.39 15.76
C GLU A 22 -10.83 -12.25 16.31
N GLY A 23 -10.24 -11.32 17.06
CA GLY A 23 -10.97 -10.19 17.63
C GLY A 23 -11.40 -9.16 16.57
N LEU A 24 -12.39 -8.33 16.94
CA LEU A 24 -12.89 -7.26 16.08
C LEU A 24 -12.29 -5.88 16.42
N THR A 25 -11.41 -5.83 17.41
CA THR A 25 -10.71 -4.60 17.79
C THR A 25 -9.56 -4.37 16.81
N LEU A 26 -9.61 -3.24 16.10
CA LEU A 26 -8.51 -2.80 15.24
C LEU A 26 -7.37 -2.26 16.10
N THR A 27 -6.25 -2.97 16.09
CA THR A 27 -4.98 -2.68 16.76
C THR A 27 -3.81 -2.89 15.78
N PRO A 28 -3.58 -1.96 14.83
CA PRO A 28 -2.51 -2.12 13.85
C PRO A 28 -1.15 -2.23 14.53
N ARG A 29 -0.39 -3.27 14.16
CA ARG A 29 0.93 -3.57 14.72
C ARG A 29 2.00 -2.99 13.81
N PHE A 30 2.44 -1.78 14.14
CA PHE A 30 3.59 -1.16 13.47
C PHE A 30 4.89 -1.86 13.89
N ASP A 31 5.85 -1.94 12.97
CA ASP A 31 7.16 -2.53 13.22
C ASP A 31 8.00 -1.69 14.21
N GLY A 32 9.21 -2.17 14.51
CA GLY A 32 10.13 -1.49 15.46
C GLY A 32 10.59 -0.09 15.03
N VAL A 33 10.26 0.35 13.81
CA VAL A 33 10.52 1.72 13.33
C VAL A 33 9.23 2.49 13.02
N GLY A 34 8.08 1.98 13.50
CA GLY A 34 6.78 2.65 13.40
C GLY A 34 6.13 2.55 12.02
N LEU A 35 6.41 1.49 11.26
CA LEU A 35 5.88 1.30 9.90
C LEU A 35 4.99 0.06 9.77
N LEU A 36 3.99 0.18 8.90
CA LEU A 36 3.02 -0.83 8.54
C LEU A 36 3.07 -1.06 7.02
N PRO A 37 3.40 -2.28 6.54
CA PRO A 37 3.25 -2.66 5.15
C PRO A 37 1.81 -2.47 4.65
N ALA A 38 1.67 -1.85 3.48
CA ALA A 38 0.40 -1.67 2.80
C ALA A 38 0.47 -2.24 1.38
N ILE A 39 -0.25 -3.34 1.16
CA ILE A 39 -0.47 -3.92 -0.17
C ILE A 39 -1.63 -3.17 -0.81
N VAL A 40 -1.46 -2.73 -2.06
CA VAL A 40 -2.50 -2.00 -2.79
C VAL A 40 -2.90 -2.80 -4.01
N THR A 41 -4.19 -3.07 -4.17
CA THR A 41 -4.75 -3.69 -5.38
C THR A 41 -5.82 -2.81 -6.01
N ASP A 42 -6.00 -2.93 -7.31
CA ASP A 42 -7.17 -2.39 -7.98
C ASP A 42 -8.43 -3.15 -7.52
N ALA A 43 -9.45 -2.40 -7.10
CA ALA A 43 -10.66 -2.97 -6.51
C ALA A 43 -11.51 -3.78 -7.50
N VAL A 44 -11.37 -3.53 -8.81
CA VAL A 44 -12.16 -4.19 -9.87
C VAL A 44 -11.47 -5.44 -10.38
N SER A 45 -10.20 -5.33 -10.79
CA SER A 45 -9.43 -6.41 -11.40
C SER A 45 -8.73 -7.32 -10.38
N GLY A 46 -8.53 -6.84 -9.15
CA GLY A 46 -7.75 -7.54 -8.13
C GLY A 46 -6.24 -7.52 -8.37
N VAL A 47 -5.75 -6.81 -9.38
CA VAL A 47 -4.31 -6.72 -9.68
C VAL A 47 -3.60 -5.97 -8.57
N VAL A 48 -2.49 -6.53 -8.07
CA VAL A 48 -1.57 -5.82 -7.17
C VAL A 48 -0.93 -4.67 -7.92
N LEU A 49 -1.13 -3.45 -7.41
CA LEU A 49 -0.64 -2.20 -7.98
C LEU A 49 0.71 -1.83 -7.40
N MET A 50 0.86 -1.90 -6.07
CA MET A 50 2.10 -1.53 -5.39
C MET A 50 2.12 -2.06 -3.96
N LEU A 51 3.33 -2.06 -3.39
CA LEU A 51 3.58 -2.14 -1.95
C LEU A 51 4.13 -0.79 -1.50
N ALA A 52 3.63 -0.29 -0.38
CA ALA A 52 4.19 0.88 0.31
C ALA A 52 4.15 0.69 1.82
N TRP A 53 4.60 1.71 2.54
CA TRP A 53 4.65 1.73 3.99
C TRP A 53 3.75 2.85 4.51
N MET A 54 3.10 2.63 5.64
CA MET A 54 2.36 3.65 6.39
C MET A 54 2.98 3.78 7.77
N ASN A 55 3.22 5.01 8.22
CA ASN A 55 3.31 5.26 9.66
C ASN A 55 1.90 5.49 10.22
N ALA A 56 1.77 5.68 11.53
CA ALA A 56 0.48 5.92 12.17
C ALA A 56 -0.29 7.08 11.51
N GLU A 57 0.38 8.22 11.25
CA GLU A 57 -0.25 9.37 10.59
C GLU A 57 -0.77 9.04 9.18
N ALA A 58 -0.02 8.28 8.39
CA ALA A 58 -0.46 7.87 7.05
C ALA A 58 -1.68 6.93 7.10
N PHE A 59 -1.72 6.02 8.08
CA PHE A 59 -2.86 5.14 8.27
C PHE A 59 -4.10 5.91 8.70
N ASP A 60 -3.98 6.79 9.70
CA ASP A 60 -5.07 7.63 10.19
C ASP A 60 -5.64 8.52 9.07
N LYS A 61 -4.77 9.20 8.30
CA LYS A 61 -5.24 10.00 7.16
C LYS A 61 -5.93 9.17 6.09
N THR A 62 -5.48 7.93 5.86
CA THR A 62 -6.14 7.04 4.91
C THR A 62 -7.57 6.72 5.36
N LEU A 63 -7.77 6.47 6.66
CA LEU A 63 -9.10 6.27 7.25
C LEU A 63 -9.95 7.53 7.17
N GLU A 64 -9.38 8.69 7.48
CA GLU A 64 -10.08 9.98 7.49
C GLU A 64 -10.51 10.44 6.10
N THR A 65 -9.61 10.36 5.11
CA THR A 65 -9.86 10.94 3.78
C THR A 65 -10.46 9.94 2.80
N GLY A 66 -10.38 8.63 3.07
CA GLY A 66 -10.74 7.60 2.09
C GLY A 66 -9.82 7.58 0.86
N GLU A 67 -8.63 8.16 0.96
CA GLU A 67 -7.62 8.23 -0.11
C GLU A 67 -6.29 7.67 0.43
N ALA A 68 -5.49 7.01 -0.41
CA ALA A 68 -4.30 6.33 0.09
C ALA A 68 -3.16 7.32 0.44
N TRP A 69 -2.76 7.32 1.71
CA TRP A 69 -1.59 8.02 2.22
C TRP A 69 -0.51 7.04 2.62
N PHE A 70 0.75 7.38 2.36
CA PHE A 70 1.90 6.54 2.65
C PHE A 70 3.01 7.33 3.34
N TRP A 71 3.91 6.63 4.00
CA TRP A 71 5.19 7.15 4.47
C TRP A 71 6.30 6.80 3.49
N SER A 72 6.96 7.81 2.94
CA SER A 72 8.14 7.61 2.08
C SER A 72 9.38 7.46 2.94
N ARG A 73 9.86 6.22 3.13
CA ARG A 73 11.07 5.93 3.93
C ARG A 73 12.32 6.68 3.44
N SER A 74 12.49 6.81 2.13
CA SER A 74 13.67 7.50 1.56
C SER A 74 13.59 9.02 1.61
N ARG A 75 12.38 9.58 1.75
CA ARG A 75 12.16 11.04 1.79
C ARG A 75 11.74 11.53 3.18
N GLU A 76 11.62 10.61 4.14
CA GLU A 76 11.17 10.78 5.51
C GLU A 76 9.98 11.73 5.60
N ARG A 77 8.95 11.47 4.78
CA ARG A 77 7.77 12.32 4.72
C ARG A 77 6.51 11.55 4.39
N LEU A 78 5.41 12.10 4.87
CA LEU A 78 4.08 11.74 4.47
C LEU A 78 3.85 12.03 2.97
N TRP A 79 3.16 11.13 2.28
CA TRP A 79 2.91 11.17 0.85
C TRP A 79 1.46 10.79 0.54
N HIS A 80 0.69 11.77 0.08
CA HIS A 80 -0.61 11.53 -0.53
C HIS A 80 -0.43 10.98 -1.95
N LYS A 81 -0.80 9.71 -2.18
CA LYS A 81 -0.60 9.07 -3.48
C LYS A 81 -1.37 9.78 -4.57
N GLY A 82 -0.65 10.25 -5.57
CA GLY A 82 -1.24 10.94 -6.72
C GLY A 82 -1.48 12.44 -6.53
N ALA A 83 -1.17 13.03 -5.37
CA ALA A 83 -1.35 14.46 -5.15
C ALA A 83 -0.61 15.35 -6.18
N THR A 84 0.51 14.87 -6.71
CA THR A 84 1.26 15.55 -7.79
C THR A 84 0.84 15.11 -9.19
N SER A 85 0.53 13.82 -9.40
CA SER A 85 0.23 13.28 -10.73
C SER A 85 -1.25 13.28 -11.10
N GLY A 86 -2.15 13.62 -10.17
CA GLY A 86 -3.60 13.47 -10.30
C GLY A 86 -4.10 12.02 -10.15
N GLN A 87 -3.19 11.06 -9.97
CA GLN A 87 -3.49 9.63 -9.92
C GLN A 87 -3.86 9.17 -8.50
N ILE A 88 -4.90 9.79 -7.96
CA ILE A 88 -5.39 9.52 -6.61
C ILE A 88 -5.88 8.08 -6.51
N GLN A 89 -5.56 7.42 -5.40
CA GLN A 89 -6.09 6.09 -5.07
C GLN A 89 -7.18 6.26 -4.02
N ARG A 90 -8.44 6.09 -4.44
CA ARG A 90 -9.60 6.13 -3.54
C ARG A 90 -9.80 4.75 -2.94
N VAL A 91 -9.83 4.65 -1.63
CA VAL A 91 -9.97 3.39 -0.91
C VAL A 91 -11.43 2.96 -0.93
N GLU A 92 -11.70 1.75 -1.44
CA GLU A 92 -13.03 1.12 -1.38
C GLU A 92 -13.15 0.12 -0.22
N GLU A 93 -12.05 -0.53 0.15
CA GLU A 93 -11.99 -1.51 1.24
C GLU A 93 -10.58 -1.55 1.83
N ILE A 94 -10.50 -1.67 3.16
CA ILE A 94 -9.25 -1.95 3.88
C ILE A 94 -9.42 -3.30 4.56
N ARG A 95 -8.49 -4.21 4.29
CA ARG A 95 -8.32 -5.47 5.01
C ARG A 95 -7.07 -5.40 5.86
N VAL A 96 -7.03 -6.22 6.90
CA VAL A 96 -5.94 -6.30 7.86
C VAL A 96 -5.50 -7.76 7.94
N ASP A 97 -4.19 -8.01 8.03
CA ASP A 97 -3.67 -9.37 8.26
C ASP A 97 -4.03 -9.88 9.66
N CYS A 98 -3.94 -11.18 9.89
CA CYS A 98 -4.39 -11.85 11.11
C CYS A 98 -3.73 -11.30 12.39
N ASP A 99 -2.42 -11.04 12.40
CA ASP A 99 -1.71 -10.45 13.52
C ASP A 99 -1.64 -8.91 13.48
N GLN A 100 -2.40 -8.33 12.54
CA GLN A 100 -2.59 -6.91 12.29
C GLN A 100 -1.31 -6.14 11.94
N ASP A 101 -0.28 -6.84 11.45
CA ASP A 101 1.01 -6.26 11.09
C ASP A 101 1.11 -5.80 9.63
N ALA A 102 0.05 -5.98 8.84
CA ALA A 102 -0.06 -5.52 7.46
C ALA A 102 -1.50 -5.16 7.09
N VAL A 103 -1.63 -4.26 6.11
CA VAL A 103 -2.94 -3.88 5.55
C VAL A 103 -2.99 -4.10 4.05
N TRP A 104 -4.18 -4.44 3.57
CA TRP A 104 -4.49 -4.56 2.14
C TRP A 104 -5.56 -3.55 1.76
N LEU A 105 -5.14 -2.54 1.00
CA LEU A 105 -6.01 -1.54 0.41
C LEU A 105 -6.52 -2.01 -0.95
N LYS A 106 -7.84 -2.08 -1.11
CA LYS A 106 -8.48 -2.17 -2.42
C LYS A 106 -8.91 -0.78 -2.83
N VAL A 107 -8.36 -0.30 -3.93
CA VAL A 107 -8.52 1.08 -4.37
C VAL A 107 -9.11 1.19 -5.77
N ARG A 108 -9.84 2.26 -6.03
CA ARG A 108 -10.19 2.71 -7.37
C ARG A 108 -9.36 3.93 -7.73
N MET A 109 -8.79 3.93 -8.94
CA MET A 109 -8.10 5.07 -9.50
C MET A 109 -8.96 5.71 -10.60
N PRO A 110 -9.37 6.99 -10.48
CA PRO A 110 -10.29 7.63 -11.42
C PRO A 110 -9.69 7.99 -12.80
N GLY A 111 -8.64 7.31 -13.28
CA GLY A 111 -8.03 7.58 -14.58
C GLY A 111 -7.26 6.40 -15.17
N ARG A 112 -7.12 6.37 -16.52
CA ARG A 112 -6.39 5.34 -17.28
C ARG A 112 -4.86 5.37 -17.11
N SER A 113 -4.31 6.34 -16.38
CA SER A 113 -2.88 6.50 -16.22
C SER A 113 -2.36 5.64 -15.07
N GLY A 114 -1.35 4.82 -15.36
CA GLY A 114 -0.94 3.73 -14.47
C GLY A 114 -0.48 4.14 -13.08
N CYS A 115 -0.64 3.24 -12.10
CA CYS A 115 -0.24 3.48 -10.70
C CYS A 115 1.23 3.89 -10.55
N CYS A 116 2.10 3.35 -11.41
CA CYS A 116 3.53 3.54 -11.36
C CYS A 116 3.96 4.84 -12.04
N HIS A 117 5.01 5.48 -11.51
CA HIS A 117 5.62 6.67 -12.11
C HIS A 117 6.21 6.42 -13.51
N THR A 118 6.37 5.16 -13.93
CA THR A 118 6.77 4.77 -15.29
C THR A 118 5.58 4.70 -16.27
N GLY A 119 4.38 5.12 -15.86
CA GLY A 119 3.16 5.08 -16.66
C GLY A 119 2.49 3.70 -16.71
N ARG A 120 2.98 2.71 -15.96
CA ARG A 120 2.46 1.33 -15.99
C ARG A 120 1.37 1.11 -14.94
N PRO A 121 0.38 0.22 -15.21
CA PRO A 121 -0.74 -0.01 -14.30
C PRO A 121 -0.31 -0.48 -12.90
N SER A 122 0.76 -1.28 -12.82
CA SER A 122 1.33 -1.80 -11.57
C SER A 122 2.83 -1.53 -11.52
N CYS A 123 3.38 -1.38 -10.32
CA CYS A 123 4.83 -1.44 -10.07
C CYS A 123 5.41 -2.84 -10.34
N PHE A 124 4.58 -3.89 -10.31
CA PHE A 124 4.96 -5.29 -10.54
C PHE A 124 4.84 -5.68 -12.03
N TYR A 125 5.32 -4.81 -12.93
CA TYR A 125 5.26 -5.02 -14.39
C TYR A 125 6.37 -5.94 -14.96
N ARG A 126 7.18 -6.53 -14.08
CA ARG A 126 8.27 -7.45 -14.43
C ARG A 126 8.13 -8.73 -13.63
N ARG A 127 8.42 -9.86 -14.28
CA ARG A 127 8.51 -11.18 -13.64
C ARG A 127 9.92 -11.75 -13.77
N VAL A 128 10.26 -12.66 -12.86
CA VAL A 128 11.50 -13.45 -12.93
C VAL A 128 11.29 -14.58 -13.96
N VAL A 129 12.25 -14.75 -14.87
CA VAL A 129 12.31 -15.86 -15.82
C VAL A 129 13.63 -16.62 -15.65
N GLY A 130 13.57 -17.94 -15.77
CA GLY A 130 14.76 -18.80 -15.76
C GLY A 130 15.25 -19.10 -17.17
N GLY A 131 16.56 -19.34 -17.31
CA GLY A 131 17.18 -19.78 -18.56
C GLY A 131 18.62 -20.24 -18.37
N PRO A 132 19.30 -20.69 -19.44
CA PRO A 132 20.66 -21.24 -19.38
C PRO A 132 21.72 -20.30 -18.77
N GLY A 133 21.43 -19.00 -18.69
CA GLY A 133 22.30 -17.96 -18.09
C GLY A 133 21.91 -17.52 -16.68
N GLY A 134 20.96 -18.20 -16.01
CA GLY A 134 20.45 -17.82 -14.69
C GLY A 134 19.18 -16.96 -14.74
N PRO A 135 18.77 -16.38 -13.59
CA PRO A 135 17.54 -15.60 -13.49
C PRO A 135 17.66 -14.25 -14.21
N ALA A 136 16.64 -13.91 -15.01
CA ALA A 136 16.50 -12.63 -15.68
C ALA A 136 15.12 -12.00 -15.43
N LEU A 137 14.95 -10.73 -15.77
CA LEU A 137 13.67 -10.03 -15.71
C LEU A 137 13.06 -9.93 -17.10
N ALA A 138 11.77 -10.26 -17.22
CA ALA A 138 10.97 -10.01 -18.41
C ALA A 138 9.80 -9.08 -18.06
N HIS A 139 9.40 -8.20 -18.99
CA HIS A 139 8.13 -7.49 -18.87
C HIS A 139 6.98 -8.48 -18.94
N ASP A 140 5.96 -8.27 -18.11
CA ASP A 140 4.75 -9.07 -18.11
C ASP A 140 3.53 -8.17 -18.20
N VAL A 141 2.57 -8.59 -19.03
CA VAL A 141 1.29 -7.89 -19.19
C VAL A 141 0.34 -8.50 -18.17
N LEU A 142 0.14 -7.82 -17.05
CA LEU A 142 -0.79 -8.28 -16.01
C LEU A 142 -2.21 -8.32 -16.60
N ARG A 143 -3.00 -9.35 -16.26
CA ARG A 143 -4.40 -9.46 -16.71
C ARG A 143 -5.15 -8.16 -16.34
N GLY A 144 -5.74 -7.49 -17.34
CA GLY A 144 -6.39 -6.19 -17.17
C GLY A 144 -5.64 -5.02 -17.83
N ASP A 145 -4.37 -5.23 -18.20
CA ASP A 145 -3.60 -4.30 -19.02
C ASP A 145 -4.05 -4.45 -20.48
N THR A 146 -5.14 -3.79 -20.88
CA THR A 146 -5.48 -3.60 -22.30
C THR A 146 -4.54 -2.56 -22.92
N GLY A 147 -3.24 -2.65 -22.63
CA GLY A 147 -2.23 -1.78 -23.21
C GLY A 147 -2.42 -1.79 -24.72
N SER A 148 -2.67 -0.60 -25.27
CA SER A 148 -2.63 -0.36 -26.69
C SER A 148 -1.32 -0.92 -27.22
N GLN A 149 -1.40 -2.06 -27.91
CA GLN A 149 -0.37 -2.47 -28.83
C GLN A 149 -0.34 -1.37 -29.91
N GLY A 150 0.50 -0.37 -29.69
CA GLY A 150 0.84 0.61 -30.71
C GLY A 150 1.70 -0.07 -31.74
N ALA A 151 1.19 -0.10 -32.97
CA ALA A 151 1.94 -0.32 -34.20
C ALA A 151 3.09 0.69 -34.35
#